data_AF-H9FJS0-F1
#
_entry.id   AF-H9FJS0-F1
#
_cell.length_a   1.000
_cell.length_b   1.000
_cell.length_c   1.000
_cell.angle_alpha   90.00
_cell.angle_beta   90.00
_cell.angle_gamma   90.00
#
_symmetry.space_group_name_H-M   'P 1'
#
loop_
_entity.id
_entity.type
_entity.pdbx_description
1 polymer ?
#
loop_
_entity_poly.entity_id
_entity_poly.type
_entity_poly.pdbx_seq_one_letter_code
_entity_poly.pdbx_strand_id
1 'polypeptide(L)'
;PAHVAAHFIGDKLNEDWYHQSYDCVCVMFASVPDFKVFYTECDVNKEGLECLRLLNEIIADFDELLLKPKFSGVEKIKTIGSTYMAAAGLSVASGHENQELE
;
A
#
# COMPACT_ATOMS: atom_id res chain seq x y z
N PRO A 1 5.58 5.71 -3.59
CA PRO A 1 5.67 5.34 -5.01
C PRO A 1 6.98 5.81 -5.67
N ALA A 2 7.54 5.00 -6.56
CA ALA A 2 8.82 5.31 -7.22
C ALA A 2 8.75 6.55 -8.12
N HIS A 3 7.63 6.75 -8.84
CA HIS A 3 7.43 7.93 -9.70
C HIS A 3 7.38 9.24 -8.91
N VAL A 4 6.82 9.20 -7.70
CA VAL A 4 6.79 10.36 -6.79
C VAL A 4 8.19 10.63 -6.22
N ALA A 5 8.94 9.59 -5.86
CA ALA A 5 10.30 9.75 -5.34
C ALA A 5 11.22 10.43 -6.37
N ALA A 6 11.08 10.08 -7.65
CA ALA A 6 11.84 10.71 -8.74
C ALA A 6 11.59 12.23 -8.86
N HIS A 7 10.40 12.72 -8.47
CA HIS A 7 10.10 14.16 -8.44
C HIS A 7 10.93 14.91 -7.38
N PHE A 8 11.24 14.28 -6.25
CA PHE A 8 11.90 14.93 -5.11
C PHE A 8 13.42 14.68 -5.02
N ILE A 9 13.93 13.62 -5.66
CA ILE A 9 15.34 13.18 -5.54
C ILE A 9 16.24 13.74 -6.67
N GLY A 10 15.71 14.52 -7.61
CA GLY A 10 16.48 15.11 -8.72
C GLY A 10 17.35 16.32 -8.36
N ASP A 11 18.18 16.79 -9.32
CA ASP A 11 19.18 17.87 -9.17
C ASP A 11 18.62 19.24 -8.74
N LYS A 12 17.31 19.44 -8.88
CA LYS A 12 16.61 20.55 -8.24
C LYS A 12 15.80 19.98 -7.09
N LEU A 13 16.19 20.33 -5.87
CA LEU A 13 15.29 20.27 -4.71
C LEU A 13 14.09 21.18 -5.02
N ASN A 14 13.07 20.63 -5.65
CA ASN A 14 11.77 21.26 -5.73
C ASN A 14 11.20 21.20 -4.31
N GLU A 15 11.26 22.32 -3.60
CA GLU A 15 10.60 22.50 -2.30
C GLU A 15 9.07 22.61 -2.42
N ASP A 16 8.56 22.57 -3.66
CA ASP A 16 7.14 22.67 -3.97
C ASP A 16 6.38 21.37 -3.68
N TRP A 17 5.08 21.52 -3.39
CA TRP A 17 4.15 20.43 -3.16
C TRP A 17 3.99 19.56 -4.42
N TYR A 18 3.92 18.24 -4.24
CA TYR A 18 3.58 17.32 -5.32
C TYR A 18 2.07 17.05 -5.37
N HIS A 19 1.48 17.14 -6.56
CA HIS A 19 0.13 16.70 -6.82
C HIS A 19 0.06 16.04 -8.21
N GLN A 20 -0.82 15.05 -8.35
CA GLN A 20 -1.14 14.44 -9.64
C GLN A 20 -2.61 14.00 -9.65
N SER A 21 -3.33 14.36 -10.71
CA SER A 21 -4.71 13.93 -10.94
C SER A 21 -4.74 12.61 -11.71
N TYR A 22 -5.74 11.78 -11.43
CA TYR A 22 -5.93 10.48 -12.08
C TYR A 22 -7.40 10.32 -12.47
N ASP A 23 -7.67 9.93 -13.72
CA ASP A 23 -9.04 9.76 -14.23
C ASP A 23 -9.70 8.47 -13.71
N CYS A 24 -8.91 7.42 -13.49
CA CYS A 24 -9.39 6.13 -13.02
C CYS A 24 -8.38 5.48 -12.07
N VAL A 25 -8.84 5.17 -10.86
CA VAL A 25 -8.07 4.47 -9.82
C VAL A 25 -8.95 3.45 -9.12
N CYS A 26 -8.32 2.39 -8.59
CA CYS A 26 -8.99 1.43 -7.72
C CYS A 26 -8.37 1.49 -6.33
N VAL A 27 -9.19 1.42 -5.27
CA VAL A 27 -8.74 1.39 -3.87
C VAL A 27 -9.35 0.18 -3.18
N MET A 28 -8.52 -0.57 -2.46
CA MET A 28 -8.91 -1.74 -1.69
C MET A 28 -8.66 -1.50 -0.20
N PHE A 29 -9.62 -1.95 0.62
CA PHE A 29 -9.49 -2.05 2.07
C PHE A 29 -9.74 -3.51 2.47
N ALA A 30 -8.76 -4.13 3.14
CA ALA A 30 -8.88 -5.48 3.68
C ALA A 30 -8.60 -5.43 5.18
N SER A 31 -9.57 -5.81 6.02
CA SER A 31 -9.41 -5.76 7.47
C SER A 31 -9.64 -7.12 8.10
N VAL A 32 -8.80 -7.47 9.08
CA VAL A 32 -9.08 -8.62 9.95
C VAL A 32 -10.19 -8.21 10.93
N PRO A 33 -11.40 -8.83 10.84
CA PRO A 33 -12.50 -8.51 11.74
C PRO A 33 -12.16 -8.94 13.17
N ASP A 34 -12.74 -8.23 14.14
CA ASP A 34 -12.65 -8.54 15.57
C ASP A 34 -11.24 -8.65 16.17
N PHE A 35 -10.18 -8.29 15.43
CA PHE A 35 -8.79 -8.39 15.91
C PHE A 35 -8.58 -7.68 17.26
N LYS A 36 -9.23 -6.52 17.45
CA LYS A 36 -9.17 -5.77 18.72
C LYS A 36 -9.82 -6.51 19.89
N VAL A 37 -10.82 -7.36 19.65
CA VAL A 37 -11.49 -8.18 20.69
C VAL A 37 -10.64 -9.39 21.05
N PHE A 38 -9.94 -9.97 20.08
CA PHE A 38 -8.97 -11.05 20.30
C PHE A 38 -7.66 -10.57 20.95
N TYR A 39 -7.34 -9.28 20.80
CA TYR A 39 -6.17 -8.66 21.40
C TYR A 39 -6.40 -8.35 22.88
N THR A 40 -5.72 -9.09 23.76
CA THR A 40 -5.67 -8.81 25.20
C THR A 40 -4.23 -8.66 25.66
N GLU A 41 -3.89 -7.48 26.18
CA GLU A 41 -2.61 -7.22 26.85
C GLU A 41 -2.67 -7.71 28.29
N CYS A 42 -2.01 -8.84 28.57
CA CYS A 42 -1.85 -9.39 29.91
C CYS A 42 -0.47 -10.02 30.03
N ASP A 43 0.14 -10.01 31.22
CA ASP A 43 1.44 -10.64 31.49
C ASP A 43 1.46 -12.14 31.10
N VAL A 44 0.32 -12.82 31.28
CA VAL A 44 0.12 -14.23 30.91
C VAL A 44 0.19 -14.45 29.39
N ASN A 45 -0.19 -13.45 28.59
CA ASN A 45 -0.22 -13.49 27.13
C ASN A 45 0.96 -12.74 26.49
N LYS A 46 2.08 -12.57 27.22
CA LYS A 46 3.24 -11.77 26.76
C LYS A 46 2.83 -10.40 26.22
N GLU A 47 1.93 -9.71 26.92
CA GLU A 47 1.44 -8.39 26.52
C GLU A 47 0.78 -8.36 25.12
N GLY A 48 0.21 -9.49 24.66
CA GLY A 48 -0.45 -9.56 23.35
C GLY A 48 0.52 -9.63 22.16
N LEU A 49 1.82 -9.81 22.41
CA LEU A 49 2.87 -9.85 21.38
C LEU A 49 2.59 -10.90 20.29
N GLU A 50 2.11 -12.08 20.66
CA GLU A 50 1.84 -13.16 19.69
C GLU A 50 0.71 -12.78 18.71
N CYS A 51 -0.29 -12.01 19.16
CA CYS A 51 -1.34 -11.49 18.27
C CYS A 51 -0.76 -10.48 17.26
N LEU A 52 0.17 -9.63 17.70
CA LEU A 52 0.86 -8.69 16.81
C LEU A 52 1.79 -9.41 15.83
N ARG A 53 2.46 -10.48 16.26
CA ARG A 53 3.28 -11.31 15.37
C ARG A 53 2.44 -11.95 14.28
N LEU A 54 1.30 -12.54 14.64
CA LEU A 54 0.35 -13.10 13.67
C LEU A 54 -0.15 -12.03 12.69
N LEU A 55 -0.51 -10.85 13.19
CA LEU A 55 -0.94 -9.75 12.32
C LEU A 55 0.17 -9.33 11.36
N ASN A 56 1.41 -9.24 11.85
CA ASN A 56 2.57 -8.92 11.03
C ASN A 56 2.86 -9.99 9.98
N GLU A 57 2.68 -11.28 10.31
CA GLU A 57 2.78 -12.38 9.35
C GLU A 57 1.74 -12.26 8.24
N ILE A 58 0.47 -12.00 8.58
CA ILE A 58 -0.59 -11.77 7.59
C ILE A 58 -0.24 -10.57 6.69
N ILE A 59 0.22 -9.45 7.26
CA ILE A 59 0.60 -8.26 6.49
C ILE A 59 1.80 -8.57 5.57
N ALA A 60 2.80 -9.31 6.07
CA ALA A 60 3.97 -9.70 5.30
C ALA A 60 3.58 -10.58 4.11
N ASP A 61 2.65 -11.52 4.29
CA ASP A 61 2.14 -12.36 3.21
C ASP A 61 1.48 -11.51 2.11
N PHE A 62 0.70 -10.48 2.47
CA PHE A 62 0.15 -9.52 1.50
C PHE A 62 1.26 -8.71 0.80
N ASP A 63 2.28 -8.27 1.52
CA ASP A 63 3.41 -7.54 0.95
C ASP A 63 4.20 -8.42 -0.04
N GLU A 64 4.38 -9.71 0.25
CA GLU A 64 5.00 -10.67 -0.67
C GLU A 64 4.17 -10.90 -1.95
N LEU A 65 2.84 -10.81 -1.87
CA LEU A 65 2.00 -10.86 -3.07
C LEU A 65 2.34 -9.72 -4.01
N LEU A 66 2.56 -8.49 -3.50
CA LEU A 66 2.89 -7.34 -4.34
C LEU A 66 4.20 -7.48 -5.11
N LEU A 67 5.11 -8.35 -4.66
CA LEU A 67 6.37 -8.65 -5.38
C LEU A 67 6.16 -9.51 -6.63
N LYS A 68 4.99 -10.15 -6.80
CA LYS A 68 4.73 -11.02 -7.96
C LYS A 68 4.43 -10.16 -9.20
N PRO A 69 4.96 -10.51 -10.39
CA PRO A 69 4.79 -9.71 -11.61
C PRO A 69 3.34 -9.38 -11.98
N LYS A 70 2.40 -10.28 -11.67
CA LYS A 70 0.96 -10.09 -11.91
C LYS A 70 0.31 -8.98 -11.06
N PHE A 71 0.97 -8.55 -9.99
CA PHE A 71 0.49 -7.52 -9.06
C PHE A 71 1.35 -6.25 -9.10
N SER A 72 2.24 -6.10 -10.10
CA SER A 72 3.14 -4.94 -10.23
C SER A 72 2.42 -3.59 -10.36
N GLY A 73 1.17 -3.58 -10.79
CA GLY A 73 0.32 -2.39 -10.87
C GLY A 73 -0.40 -2.02 -9.57
N VAL A 74 -0.22 -2.79 -8.49
CA VAL A 74 -0.83 -2.57 -7.18
C VAL A 74 0.21 -2.00 -6.23
N GLU A 75 -0.09 -0.87 -5.61
CA GLU A 75 0.76 -0.24 -4.61
C GLU A 75 0.06 -0.26 -3.24
N LYS A 76 0.82 -0.64 -2.21
CA LYS A 76 0.41 -0.46 -0.81
C LYS A 76 0.38 1.03 -0.48
N ILE A 77 -0.75 1.51 0.04
CA ILE A 77 -0.85 2.88 0.56
C ILE A 77 -0.28 2.91 1.98
N LYS A 78 -0.84 2.07 2.86
CA LYS A 78 -0.45 1.94 4.27
C LYS A 78 -1.18 0.78 4.92
N THR A 79 -0.78 0.48 6.15
CA THR A 79 -1.56 -0.32 7.09
C THR A 79 -2.05 0.59 8.23
N ILE A 80 -3.29 0.43 8.66
CA ILE A 80 -3.85 1.09 9.84
C ILE A 80 -4.49 0.03 10.73
N GLY A 81 -3.90 -0.23 11.89
CA GLY A 81 -4.35 -1.31 12.78
C GLY A 81 -4.33 -2.66 12.04
N SER A 82 -5.47 -3.35 12.01
CA SER A 82 -5.63 -4.61 11.26
C SER A 82 -6.11 -4.44 9.82
N THR A 83 -6.16 -3.19 9.31
CA THR A 83 -6.60 -2.87 7.96
C THR A 83 -5.42 -2.60 7.02
N TYR A 84 -5.33 -3.37 5.94
CA TYR A 84 -4.42 -3.19 4.82
C TYR A 84 -5.08 -2.34 3.73
N MET A 85 -4.39 -1.30 3.27
CA MET A 85 -4.86 -0.41 2.21
C MET A 85 -3.92 -0.47 1.00
N ALA A 86 -4.50 -0.68 -0.17
CA ALA A 86 -3.77 -0.69 -1.44
C ALA A 86 -4.55 0.02 -2.53
N ALA A 87 -3.86 0.46 -3.57
CA ALA A 87 -4.46 1.04 -4.75
C ALA A 87 -3.81 0.54 -6.03
N ALA A 88 -4.54 0.64 -7.14
CA ALA A 88 -4.05 0.37 -8.49
C ALA A 88 -4.41 1.53 -9.42
N GLY A 89 -3.68 1.65 -10.53
CA GLY A 89 -3.83 2.77 -11.48
C GLY A 89 -3.03 4.02 -11.12
N LEU A 90 -2.09 3.92 -10.17
CA LEU A 90 -1.22 5.04 -9.76
C LEU A 90 0.08 5.14 -10.57
N SER A 91 0.50 4.02 -11.17
CA SER A 91 1.67 3.96 -12.04
C SER A 91 1.28 4.42 -13.44
N VAL A 92 1.91 5.50 -13.90
CA VAL A 92 1.80 5.94 -15.29
C VAL A 92 2.61 4.96 -16.11
N ALA A 93 1.96 4.09 -16.87
CA ALA A 93 2.66 3.32 -17.89
C ALA A 93 3.40 4.34 -18.77
N SER A 94 4.72 4.18 -18.92
CA SER A 94 5.51 4.89 -19.91
C SER A 94 5.07 4.46 -21.31
N GLY A 95 3.90 4.92 -21.75
CA GLY A 95 3.22 4.47 -22.94
C GLY A 95 1.72 4.78 -22.94
N HIS A 96 1.36 6.07 -22.92
CA HIS A 96 0.20 6.50 -23.71
C HIS A 96 0.61 6.46 -25.20
N GLU A 97 0.80 5.25 -25.74
CA GLU A 97 0.61 5.00 -27.16
C GLU A 97 -0.81 4.42 -27.29
N ASN A 98 -1.63 5.09 -28.10
CA ASN A 98 -3.02 4.77 -28.47
C ASN A 98 -4.14 5.37 -27.61
N GLN A 99 -4.45 6.63 -27.91
CA GLN A 99 -5.83 7.04 -28.24
C GLN A 99 -5.82 8.30 -29.14
N GLU A 100 -5.17 8.19 -30.30
CA GLU A 100 -5.77 8.73 -31.53
C GLU A 100 -6.59 7.58 -32.11
N LEU A 101 -7.92 7.67 -31.99
CA LEU A 101 -8.97 7.05 -32.82
C LEU A 101 -10.29 7.18 -32.07
N GLU A 102 -10.86 8.38 -32.08
CA GLU A 102 -12.20 8.72 -32.64
C GLU A 102 -12.42 10.23 -32.58
#